data_AF-A0A6J2TS29-F1
#
_entry.id   AF-A0A6J2TS29-F1
#
_cell.length_a   1.000
_cell.length_b   1.000
_cell.length_c   1.000
_cell.angle_alpha   90.00
_cell.angle_beta   90.00
_cell.angle_gamma   90.00
#
_symmetry.space_group_name_H-M   'P 1'
#
loop_
_entity.id
_entity.type
_entity.pdbx_description
1 polymer ?
#
loop_
_entity_poly.entity_id
_entity_poly.type
_entity_poly.pdbx_seq_one_letter_code
_entity_poly.pdbx_strand_id
1 'polypeptide(L)'
;MDFVGSRSFIFICKAIENQCDIQYGENCKDFQELLKSLTPKEKLLASKYFCQLPWKIGTLRVLRQFQDLRLLTATEYILSIQNNVQVQLVLNEFLEAEYELLENIFISAAYDSFNAIILNAALEDLFYHLFNDLASNPKISSLAYLAPLCKSLPANVLTKVMHTHIHILLNLHASDINQAFIHFSDWINKGVDELVFIKVLCEKEWKFYVILIQSIASTSNADTTMFLKQYLKSRLLKIGGAPCKLSMLHLLLTARAATARTMSVKHNLDAYASWYKENICEMNYMMDVERFQNVLNLLQECITYEKEQQYLEIHAAMAISPPPLCGKLVQAYRSKCKAHLIQLKGCLKRKASIEMVD
;
A
#
# COMPACT_ATOMS: atom_id res chain seq x y z
N MET A 1 32.82 -9.81 -24.18
CA MET A 1 33.03 -11.19 -24.66
C MET A 1 32.89 -11.16 -26.17
N ASP A 2 33.96 -11.46 -26.90
CA ASP A 2 33.92 -11.52 -28.37
C ASP A 2 33.16 -12.76 -28.81
N PHE A 3 31.85 -12.60 -29.02
CA PHE A 3 31.09 -13.60 -29.75
C PHE A 3 31.59 -13.58 -31.20
N VAL A 4 32.39 -14.56 -31.58
CA VAL A 4 32.56 -14.95 -32.99
C VAL A 4 31.23 -15.55 -33.45
N GLY A 5 30.24 -14.68 -33.62
CA GLY A 5 28.90 -15.04 -34.06
C GLY A 5 28.89 -15.29 -35.56
N SER A 6 28.03 -16.20 -36.02
CA SER A 6 27.66 -16.27 -37.43
C SER A 6 27.23 -14.87 -37.91
N ARG A 7 27.39 -14.55 -39.21
CA ARG A 7 26.91 -13.27 -39.77
C ARG A 7 25.44 -12.99 -39.41
N SER A 8 24.65 -14.04 -39.30
CA SER A 8 23.26 -14.01 -38.84
C SER A 8 23.12 -13.48 -37.42
N PHE A 9 23.93 -13.95 -36.47
CA PHE A 9 23.88 -13.49 -35.07
C PHE A 9 24.24 -12.01 -34.94
N ILE A 10 25.27 -11.55 -35.65
CA ILE A 10 25.66 -10.12 -35.66
C ILE A 10 24.52 -9.26 -36.22
N PHE A 11 23.83 -9.72 -37.26
CA PHE A 11 22.66 -9.04 -37.81
C PHE A 11 21.52 -8.94 -36.77
N ILE A 12 21.27 -10.01 -36.02
CA ILE A 12 20.25 -10.05 -34.97
C ILE A 12 20.60 -9.07 -33.83
N CYS A 13 21.85 -9.05 -33.36
CA CYS A 13 22.30 -8.09 -32.35
C CYS A 13 22.07 -6.64 -32.79
N LYS A 14 22.44 -6.30 -34.04
CA LYS A 14 22.17 -4.97 -34.61
C LYS A 14 20.68 -4.67 -34.72
N ALA A 15 19.86 -5.65 -35.11
CA ALA A 15 18.42 -5.48 -35.16
C ALA A 15 17.84 -5.20 -33.76
N ILE A 16 18.29 -5.91 -32.72
CA ILE A 16 17.88 -5.68 -31.34
C ILE A 16 18.28 -4.26 -30.90
N GLU A 17 19.52 -3.84 -31.12
CA GLU A 17 20.00 -2.50 -30.76
C GLU A 17 19.18 -1.40 -31.43
N ASN A 18 18.99 -1.50 -32.76
CA ASN A 18 18.19 -0.55 -33.51
C ASN A 18 16.76 -0.46 -32.95
N GLN A 19 16.16 -1.58 -32.56
CA GLN A 19 14.82 -1.59 -31.98
C GLN A 19 14.76 -0.99 -30.57
N CYS A 20 15.86 -1.04 -29.82
CA CYS A 20 15.99 -0.36 -28.52
C CYS A 20 16.18 1.16 -28.67
N ASP A 21 16.67 1.63 -29.82
CA ASP A 21 16.90 3.05 -30.12
C ASP A 21 15.69 3.75 -30.77
N ILE A 22 14.76 2.98 -31.37
CA ILE A 22 13.56 3.53 -32.03
C ILE A 22 12.46 3.86 -31.00
N GLN A 23 11.96 5.09 -31.02
CA GLN A 23 10.74 5.50 -30.33
C GLN A 23 9.49 5.06 -31.12
N TYR A 24 8.39 4.77 -30.40
CA TYR A 24 7.09 4.30 -30.90
C TYR A 24 6.76 4.64 -32.38
N GLY A 25 6.43 3.63 -33.21
CA GLY A 25 5.76 3.81 -34.50
C GLY A 25 6.34 3.10 -35.72
N GLU A 26 7.61 2.66 -35.71
CA GLU A 26 8.24 2.05 -36.90
C GLU A 26 8.42 0.51 -36.79
N ASN A 27 7.96 -0.20 -37.82
CA ASN A 27 8.17 -1.62 -38.19
C ASN A 27 8.34 -2.67 -37.06
N CYS A 28 7.32 -2.82 -36.20
CA CYS A 28 7.29 -3.85 -35.15
C CYS A 28 7.11 -5.29 -35.67
N LYS A 29 6.33 -5.48 -36.75
CA LYS A 29 5.99 -6.84 -37.26
C LYS A 29 7.20 -7.57 -37.85
N ASP A 30 8.05 -6.86 -38.59
CA ASP A 30 9.23 -7.44 -39.22
C ASP A 30 10.25 -7.94 -38.18
N PHE A 31 10.34 -7.25 -37.04
CA PHE A 31 11.21 -7.66 -35.94
C PHE A 31 10.69 -8.91 -35.21
N GLN A 32 9.38 -9.01 -34.97
CA GLN A 32 8.79 -10.23 -34.39
C GLN A 32 9.01 -11.46 -35.29
N GLU A 33 8.83 -11.32 -36.60
CA GLU A 33 9.07 -12.41 -37.55
C GLU A 33 10.56 -12.81 -37.58
N LEU A 34 11.47 -11.84 -37.51
CA LEU A 34 12.90 -12.11 -37.36
C LEU A 34 13.18 -12.93 -36.08
N LEU A 35 12.62 -12.53 -34.93
CA LEU A 35 12.79 -13.25 -33.67
C LEU A 35 12.21 -14.68 -33.70
N LYS A 36 11.10 -14.90 -34.40
CA LYS A 36 10.50 -16.23 -34.58
C LYS A 36 11.41 -17.16 -35.40
N SER A 37 12.11 -16.61 -36.39
CA SER A 37 13.00 -17.36 -37.29
C SER A 37 14.27 -17.92 -36.61
N LEU A 38 14.59 -17.44 -35.41
CA LEU A 38 15.80 -17.83 -34.68
C LEU A 38 15.80 -19.31 -34.28
N THR A 39 16.96 -19.95 -34.39
CA THR A 39 17.20 -21.28 -33.80
C THR A 39 17.19 -21.22 -32.27
N PRO A 40 16.96 -22.33 -31.55
CA PRO A 40 16.98 -22.34 -30.08
C PRO A 40 18.29 -21.79 -29.47
N LYS A 41 19.44 -22.06 -30.11
CA LYS A 41 20.74 -21.54 -29.68
C LYS A 41 20.82 -20.02 -29.87
N GLU A 42 20.36 -19.52 -31.01
CA GLU A 42 20.34 -18.07 -31.29
C GLU A 42 19.37 -17.34 -30.38
N LYS A 43 18.22 -17.93 -30.05
CA LYS A 43 17.26 -17.40 -29.07
C LYS A 43 17.93 -17.20 -27.71
N LEU A 44 18.63 -18.22 -27.21
CA LEU A 44 19.37 -18.12 -25.94
C LEU A 44 20.45 -17.04 -25.98
N LEU A 45 21.20 -16.96 -27.08
CA LEU A 45 22.24 -15.95 -27.25
C LEU A 45 21.66 -14.53 -27.35
N ALA A 46 20.53 -14.36 -28.05
CA ALA A 46 19.83 -13.10 -28.17
C ALA A 46 19.31 -12.60 -26.81
N SER A 47 18.72 -13.48 -25.99
CA SER A 47 18.28 -13.13 -24.64
C SER A 47 19.45 -12.70 -23.75
N LYS A 48 20.57 -13.44 -23.79
CA LYS A 48 21.78 -13.05 -23.04
C LYS A 48 22.39 -11.74 -23.52
N TYR A 49 22.37 -11.50 -24.82
CA TYR A 49 22.83 -10.24 -25.41
C TYR A 49 21.96 -9.07 -24.96
N PHE A 50 20.64 -9.23 -25.05
CA PHE A 50 19.68 -8.22 -24.64
C PHE A 50 19.84 -7.80 -23.17
N CYS A 51 20.09 -8.75 -22.26
CA CYS A 51 20.39 -8.46 -20.85
C CYS A 51 21.66 -7.62 -20.63
N GLN A 52 22.59 -7.57 -21.59
CA GLN A 52 23.83 -6.79 -21.49
C GLN A 52 23.68 -5.38 -22.08
N LEU A 53 22.59 -5.09 -22.77
CA LEU A 53 22.37 -3.78 -23.38
C LEU A 53 22.00 -2.73 -22.32
N PRO A 54 22.41 -1.47 -22.51
CA PRO A 54 21.96 -0.38 -21.65
C PRO A 54 20.45 -0.23 -21.75
N TRP A 55 19.82 0.11 -20.62
CA TRP A 55 18.40 0.41 -20.57
C TRP A 55 18.10 1.71 -21.30
N LYS A 56 17.19 1.66 -22.28
CA LYS A 56 16.75 2.78 -23.13
C LYS A 56 15.24 2.71 -23.33
N ILE A 57 14.65 3.81 -23.82
CA ILE A 57 13.20 3.94 -24.04
C ILE A 57 12.62 2.78 -24.89
N GLY A 58 13.32 2.34 -25.95
CA GLY A 58 12.83 1.24 -26.79
C GLY A 58 13.03 -0.16 -26.19
N THR A 59 13.85 -0.30 -25.14
CA THR A 59 14.18 -1.58 -24.51
C THR A 59 12.94 -2.27 -23.94
N LEU A 60 12.06 -1.48 -23.31
CA LEU A 60 10.83 -1.95 -22.70
C LEU A 60 9.88 -2.62 -23.72
N ARG A 61 9.73 -2.03 -24.91
CA ARG A 61 8.98 -2.61 -26.03
C ARG A 61 9.63 -3.89 -26.57
N VAL A 62 10.96 -3.93 -26.66
CA VAL A 62 11.69 -5.13 -27.11
C VAL A 62 11.50 -6.26 -26.09
N LEU A 63 11.61 -5.97 -24.80
CA LEU A 63 11.36 -6.94 -23.73
C LEU A 63 9.95 -7.52 -23.79
N ARG A 64 8.94 -6.68 -24.08
CA ARG A 64 7.56 -7.16 -24.28
C ARG A 64 7.46 -8.20 -25.40
N GLN A 65 8.08 -7.93 -26.54
CA GLN A 65 8.09 -8.88 -27.66
C GLN A 65 8.88 -10.15 -27.35
N PHE A 66 9.98 -10.05 -26.61
CA PHE A 66 10.72 -11.21 -26.14
C PHE A 66 9.86 -12.07 -25.20
N GLN A 67 9.08 -11.45 -24.31
CA GLN A 67 8.18 -12.15 -23.40
C GLN A 67 7.05 -12.86 -24.16
N ASP A 68 6.41 -12.18 -25.10
CA ASP A 68 5.33 -12.76 -25.92
C ASP A 68 5.82 -13.99 -26.72
N LEU A 69 7.06 -13.95 -27.20
CA LEU A 69 7.71 -15.05 -27.92
C LEU A 69 8.38 -16.07 -26.99
N ARG A 70 8.28 -15.90 -25.67
CA ARG A 70 8.88 -16.76 -24.63
C ARG A 70 10.40 -16.93 -24.79
N LEU A 71 11.08 -15.87 -25.23
CA LEU A 71 12.54 -15.81 -25.37
C LEU A 71 13.22 -15.37 -24.08
N LEU A 72 12.61 -14.39 -23.42
CA LEU A 72 13.05 -13.82 -22.16
C LEU A 72 11.83 -13.19 -21.47
N THR A 73 11.59 -13.56 -20.22
CA THR A 73 10.50 -13.00 -19.40
C THR A 73 10.95 -11.75 -18.66
N ALA A 74 9.99 -10.92 -18.22
CA ALA A 74 10.28 -9.77 -17.35
C ALA A 74 11.00 -10.23 -16.07
N THR A 75 10.59 -11.36 -15.50
CA THR A 75 11.22 -11.96 -14.33
C THR A 75 12.70 -12.28 -14.57
N GLU A 76 13.02 -13.01 -15.64
CA GLU A 76 14.41 -13.34 -15.98
C GLU A 76 15.24 -12.09 -16.27
N TYR A 77 14.65 -11.09 -16.92
CA TYR A 77 15.32 -9.82 -17.17
C TYR A 77 15.66 -9.10 -15.86
N ILE A 78 14.68 -8.90 -14.96
CA ILE A 78 14.91 -8.25 -13.66
C ILE A 78 15.98 -8.99 -12.85
N LEU A 79 15.94 -10.32 -12.81
CA LEU A 79 16.92 -11.13 -12.09
C LEU A 79 18.32 -11.10 -12.73
N SER A 80 18.44 -10.69 -13.99
CA SER A 80 19.73 -10.52 -14.66
C SER A 80 20.43 -9.20 -14.30
N ILE A 81 19.69 -8.22 -13.77
CA ILE A 81 20.22 -6.90 -13.40
C ILE A 81 20.88 -7.01 -12.02
N GLN A 82 22.17 -6.66 -11.95
CA GLN A 82 22.93 -6.71 -10.69
C GLN A 82 22.76 -5.44 -9.82
N ASN A 83 22.34 -4.32 -10.42
CA ASN A 83 22.22 -3.05 -9.74
C ASN A 83 20.77 -2.80 -9.32
N ASN A 84 20.52 -2.75 -8.00
CA ASN A 84 19.18 -2.52 -7.45
C ASN A 84 18.57 -1.18 -7.88
N VAL A 85 19.36 -0.12 -8.06
CA VAL A 85 18.87 1.18 -8.54
C VAL A 85 18.34 1.02 -9.96
N GLN A 86 19.04 0.26 -10.81
CA GLN A 86 18.58 -0.03 -12.17
C GLN A 86 17.32 -0.89 -12.17
N VAL A 87 17.21 -1.88 -11.27
CA VAL A 87 15.97 -2.66 -11.09
C VAL A 87 14.80 -1.73 -10.78
N GLN A 88 14.95 -0.80 -9.85
CA GLN A 88 13.89 0.14 -9.49
C GLN A 88 13.50 1.07 -10.64
N LEU A 89 14.46 1.54 -11.44
CA LEU A 89 14.16 2.34 -12.64
C LEU A 89 13.32 1.54 -13.65
N VAL A 90 13.72 0.30 -13.94
CA VAL A 90 12.98 -0.59 -14.87
C VAL A 90 11.57 -0.90 -14.36
N LEU A 91 11.44 -1.22 -13.06
CA LEU A 91 10.15 -1.52 -12.45
C LEU A 91 9.20 -0.32 -12.44
N ASN A 92 9.73 0.90 -12.25
CA ASN A 92 8.93 2.12 -12.37
C ASN A 92 8.39 2.30 -13.80
N GLU A 93 9.19 2.05 -14.84
CA GLU A 93 8.70 2.09 -16.22
C GLU A 93 7.62 1.03 -16.49
N PHE A 94 7.71 -0.15 -15.87
CA PHE A 94 6.64 -1.16 -15.94
C PHE A 94 5.34 -0.68 -15.28
N LEU A 95 5.43 0.00 -14.12
CA LEU A 95 4.27 0.59 -13.45
C LEU A 95 3.61 1.70 -14.26
N GLU A 96 4.36 2.40 -15.11
CA GLU A 96 3.84 3.50 -15.91
C GLU A 96 3.22 3.01 -17.22
N ALA A 97 3.90 2.10 -17.93
CA ALA A 97 3.59 1.82 -19.33
C ALA A 97 3.35 0.34 -19.70
N GLU A 98 3.85 -0.66 -18.94
CA GLU A 98 3.84 -2.08 -19.36
C GLU A 98 3.34 -3.03 -18.27
N TYR A 99 2.02 -3.02 -18.09
CA TYR A 99 1.37 -3.81 -17.03
C TYR A 99 1.45 -5.32 -17.25
N GLU A 100 1.62 -5.78 -18.49
CA GLU A 100 1.75 -7.20 -18.82
C GLU A 100 3.16 -7.75 -18.48
N LEU A 101 4.19 -6.89 -18.48
CA LEU A 101 5.50 -7.23 -17.93
C LEU A 101 5.44 -7.31 -16.40
N LEU A 102 4.74 -6.35 -15.78
CA LEU A 102 4.54 -6.31 -14.35
C LEU A 102 3.72 -7.51 -13.83
N GLU A 103 2.70 -7.95 -14.59
CA GLU A 103 1.91 -9.15 -14.30
C GLU A 103 2.80 -10.40 -14.18
N ASN A 104 3.73 -10.58 -15.12
CA ASN A 104 4.67 -11.69 -15.09
C ASN A 104 5.48 -11.71 -13.78
N ILE A 105 5.91 -10.54 -13.31
CA ILE A 105 6.68 -10.40 -12.06
C ILE A 105 5.81 -10.79 -10.86
N PHE A 106 4.55 -10.34 -10.78
CA PHE A 106 3.67 -10.70 -9.66
C PHE A 106 3.36 -12.19 -9.61
N ILE A 107 3.13 -12.82 -10.77
CA ILE A 107 2.90 -14.27 -10.86
C ILE A 107 4.15 -15.03 -10.39
N SER A 108 5.33 -14.64 -10.86
CA SER A 108 6.60 -15.26 -10.44
C SER A 108 6.87 -15.04 -8.95
N ALA A 109 6.71 -13.82 -8.43
CA ALA A 109 6.87 -13.52 -7.01
C ALA A 109 5.91 -14.34 -6.12
N ALA A 110 4.75 -14.73 -6.65
CA ALA A 110 3.75 -15.50 -5.94
C ALA A 110 3.95 -17.02 -6.00
N TYR A 111 4.49 -17.57 -7.09
CA TYR A 111 4.56 -19.01 -7.33
C TYR A 111 5.97 -19.58 -7.49
N ASP A 112 6.96 -18.79 -7.89
CA ASP A 112 8.35 -19.22 -8.00
C ASP A 112 9.04 -19.10 -6.63
N SER A 113 9.04 -20.19 -5.87
CA SER A 113 9.63 -20.23 -4.53
C SER A 113 11.13 -19.92 -4.50
N PHE A 114 11.85 -20.11 -5.61
CA PHE A 114 13.29 -19.88 -5.66
C PHE A 114 13.59 -18.37 -5.73
N ASN A 115 12.86 -17.64 -6.58
CA ASN A 115 13.08 -16.21 -6.81
C ASN A 115 12.15 -15.30 -5.99
N ALA A 116 11.13 -15.86 -5.33
CA ALA A 116 10.12 -15.10 -4.60
C ALA A 116 10.71 -14.07 -3.62
N ILE A 117 11.77 -14.41 -2.88
CA ILE A 117 12.36 -13.50 -1.88
C ILE A 117 12.90 -12.24 -2.57
N ILE A 118 13.67 -12.42 -3.65
CA ILE A 118 14.31 -11.31 -4.38
C ILE A 118 13.25 -10.44 -5.05
N LEU A 119 12.27 -11.07 -5.71
CA LEU A 119 11.21 -10.34 -6.41
C LEU A 119 10.28 -9.59 -5.45
N ASN A 120 9.90 -10.21 -4.33
CA ASN A 120 9.07 -9.52 -3.32
C ASN A 120 9.82 -8.35 -2.69
N ALA A 121 11.12 -8.48 -2.42
CA ALA A 121 11.93 -7.36 -1.93
C ALA A 121 11.98 -6.20 -2.94
N ALA A 122 12.19 -6.50 -4.23
CA ALA A 122 12.21 -5.49 -5.28
C ALA A 122 10.84 -4.78 -5.44
N LEU A 123 9.74 -5.53 -5.35
CA LEU A 123 8.38 -4.99 -5.39
C LEU A 123 8.06 -4.16 -4.12
N GLU A 124 8.53 -4.59 -2.95
CA GLU A 124 8.35 -3.86 -1.71
C GLU A 124 9.04 -2.49 -1.75
N ASP A 125 10.29 -2.45 -2.21
CA ASP A 125 11.03 -1.19 -2.42
C ASP A 125 10.31 -0.29 -3.44
N LEU A 126 9.87 -0.86 -4.55
CA LEU A 126 9.14 -0.14 -5.60
C LEU A 126 7.90 0.56 -5.06
N PHE A 127 7.07 -0.19 -4.34
CA PHE A 127 5.83 0.33 -3.78
C PHE A 127 6.07 1.28 -2.60
N TYR A 128 7.13 1.06 -1.81
CA TYR A 128 7.53 1.99 -0.77
C TYR A 128 7.85 3.36 -1.36
N HIS A 129 8.67 3.41 -2.41
CA HIS A 129 8.99 4.65 -3.11
C HIS A 129 7.75 5.27 -3.76
N LEU A 130 6.95 4.50 -4.50
CA LEU A 130 5.72 4.97 -5.13
C LEU A 130 4.76 5.61 -4.12
N PHE A 131 4.48 4.95 -2.99
CA PHE A 131 3.54 5.47 -2.01
C PHE A 131 4.11 6.63 -1.19
N ASN A 132 5.42 6.65 -0.95
CA ASN A 132 6.06 7.79 -0.31
C ASN A 132 6.01 9.05 -1.22
N ASP A 133 6.25 8.86 -2.51
CA ASP A 133 6.17 9.93 -3.51
C ASP A 133 4.73 10.39 -3.72
N LEU A 134 3.76 9.48 -3.77
CA LEU A 134 2.33 9.82 -3.84
C LEU A 134 1.81 10.52 -2.60
N ALA A 135 2.33 10.17 -1.41
CA ALA A 135 2.01 10.90 -0.20
C ALA A 135 2.45 12.37 -0.33
N SER A 136 3.67 12.59 -0.81
CA SER A 136 4.27 13.93 -0.97
C SER A 136 3.65 14.72 -2.13
N ASN A 137 3.40 14.07 -3.26
CA ASN A 137 2.85 14.63 -4.48
C ASN A 137 1.92 13.62 -5.18
N PRO A 138 0.61 13.66 -4.90
CA PRO A 138 -0.35 12.72 -5.47
C PRO A 138 -0.48 12.78 -7.00
N LYS A 139 0.05 13.81 -7.67
CA LYS A 139 -0.01 13.96 -9.14
C LYS A 139 1.07 13.17 -9.88
N ILE A 140 2.02 12.57 -9.16
CA ILE A 140 3.16 11.88 -9.77
C ILE A 140 2.75 10.57 -10.46
N SER A 141 1.67 9.93 -10.02
CA SER A 141 1.15 8.71 -10.64
C SER A 141 -0.37 8.64 -10.53
N SER A 142 -1.00 8.10 -11.57
CA SER A 142 -2.44 7.81 -11.61
C SER A 142 -2.78 6.41 -11.11
N LEU A 143 -1.78 5.62 -10.68
CA LEU A 143 -1.93 4.21 -10.31
C LEU A 143 -2.61 3.38 -11.41
N ALA A 144 -2.40 3.74 -12.69
CA ALA A 144 -3.08 3.14 -13.83
C ALA A 144 -2.85 1.61 -13.94
N TYR A 145 -1.75 1.10 -13.41
CA TYR A 145 -1.43 -0.33 -13.37
C TYR A 145 -2.48 -1.18 -12.62
N LEU A 146 -3.22 -0.59 -11.66
CA LEU A 146 -4.16 -1.35 -10.83
C LEU A 146 -5.30 -1.96 -11.66
N ALA A 147 -5.89 -1.20 -12.58
CA ALA A 147 -7.09 -1.65 -13.28
C ALA A 147 -6.83 -2.83 -14.24
N PRO A 148 -5.74 -2.84 -15.03
CA PRO A 148 -5.36 -4.00 -15.84
C PRO A 148 -4.97 -5.21 -14.99
N LEU A 149 -4.17 -5.04 -13.95
CA LEU A 149 -3.73 -6.14 -13.09
C LEU A 149 -4.87 -6.80 -12.32
N CYS A 150 -5.84 -6.02 -11.83
CA CYS A 150 -7.03 -6.58 -11.19
C CYS A 150 -7.86 -7.47 -12.13
N LYS A 151 -7.74 -7.29 -13.46
CA LYS A 151 -8.43 -8.11 -14.45
C LYS A 151 -7.62 -9.34 -14.86
N SER A 152 -6.30 -9.24 -14.90
CA SER A 152 -5.45 -10.32 -15.43
C SER A 152 -4.89 -11.26 -14.34
N LEU A 153 -4.64 -10.76 -13.13
CA LEU A 153 -4.02 -11.57 -12.07
C LEU A 153 -4.98 -12.61 -11.47
N PRO A 154 -4.49 -13.81 -11.14
CA PRO A 154 -5.24 -14.77 -10.33
C PRO A 154 -5.61 -14.21 -8.94
N ALA A 155 -6.76 -14.59 -8.40
CA ALA A 155 -7.30 -14.02 -7.15
C ALA A 155 -6.36 -14.16 -5.94
N ASN A 156 -5.61 -15.26 -5.83
CA ASN A 156 -4.63 -15.46 -4.75
C ASN A 156 -3.38 -14.59 -4.93
N VAL A 157 -2.94 -14.34 -6.17
CA VAL A 157 -1.85 -13.40 -6.47
C VAL A 157 -2.30 -11.97 -6.17
N LEU A 158 -3.49 -11.60 -6.62
CA LEU A 158 -4.08 -10.28 -6.33
C LEU A 158 -4.18 -10.04 -4.81
N THR A 159 -4.62 -11.04 -4.04
CA THR A 159 -4.64 -10.97 -2.57
C THR A 159 -3.24 -10.69 -2.00
N LYS A 160 -2.19 -11.37 -2.49
CA LYS A 160 -0.81 -11.10 -2.07
C LYS A 160 -0.38 -9.67 -2.41
N VAL A 161 -0.67 -9.20 -3.63
CA VAL A 161 -0.36 -7.82 -4.06
C VAL A 161 -1.05 -6.81 -3.13
N MET A 162 -2.33 -7.00 -2.84
CA MET A 162 -3.08 -6.16 -1.90
C MET A 162 -2.44 -6.19 -0.50
N HIS A 163 -2.04 -7.36 0.00
CA HIS A 163 -1.37 -7.46 1.30
C HIS A 163 -0.04 -6.69 1.32
N THR A 164 0.75 -6.75 0.25
CA THR A 164 1.99 -5.95 0.12
C THR A 164 1.69 -4.46 0.12
N HIS A 165 0.69 -4.01 -0.65
CA HIS A 165 0.29 -2.60 -0.67
C HIS A 165 -0.11 -2.12 0.73
N ILE A 166 -1.00 -2.88 1.39
CA ILE A 166 -1.42 -2.61 2.76
C ILE A 166 -0.20 -2.56 3.67
N HIS A 167 0.68 -3.57 3.64
CA HIS A 167 1.84 -3.66 4.52
C HIS A 167 2.70 -2.38 4.45
N ILE A 168 3.00 -1.93 3.23
CA ILE A 168 3.84 -0.76 2.98
C ILE A 168 3.14 0.51 3.45
N LEU A 169 1.88 0.69 3.06
CA LEU A 169 1.08 1.84 3.51
C LEU A 169 1.02 1.90 5.03
N LEU A 170 0.81 0.76 5.70
CA LEU A 170 0.75 0.69 7.14
C LEU A 170 2.10 0.95 7.83
N ASN A 171 3.22 0.86 7.11
CA ASN A 171 4.54 1.21 7.61
C ASN A 171 4.95 2.65 7.26
N LEU A 172 4.25 3.32 6.35
CA LEU A 172 4.49 4.72 6.03
C LEU A 172 4.03 5.61 7.19
N HIS A 173 4.98 6.26 7.84
CA HIS A 173 4.71 7.19 8.93
C HIS A 173 4.62 8.61 8.35
N ALA A 174 3.41 9.17 8.27
CA ALA A 174 3.23 10.55 7.83
C ALA A 174 3.39 11.56 8.98
N SER A 175 3.87 12.76 8.64
CA SER A 175 4.46 13.70 9.59
C SER A 175 3.44 14.60 10.33
N ASP A 176 2.29 14.92 9.72
CA ASP A 176 1.26 15.80 10.33
C ASP A 176 0.00 15.05 10.78
N ILE A 177 0.14 14.26 11.86
CA ILE A 177 -0.96 13.44 12.39
C ILE A 177 -2.12 14.25 12.99
N ASN A 178 -1.86 15.50 13.39
CA ASN A 178 -2.88 16.39 13.96
C ASN A 178 -3.95 16.73 12.91
N GLN A 179 -3.52 17.09 11.70
CA GLN A 179 -4.45 17.35 10.59
C GLN A 179 -5.29 16.12 10.27
N ALA A 180 -4.72 14.93 10.37
CA ALA A 180 -5.42 13.69 10.10
C ALA A 180 -6.59 13.43 11.06
N PHE A 181 -6.41 13.69 12.35
CA PHE A 181 -7.50 13.57 13.33
C PHE A 181 -8.56 14.68 13.19
N ILE A 182 -8.16 15.89 12.79
CA ILE A 182 -9.10 17.03 12.60
C ILE A 182 -10.04 16.78 11.43
N HIS A 183 -9.52 16.27 10.31
CA HIS A 183 -10.26 16.15 9.05
C HIS A 183 -10.71 14.72 8.73
N PHE A 184 -10.63 13.79 9.68
CA PHE A 184 -10.84 12.37 9.43
C PHE A 184 -12.23 12.09 8.81
N SER A 185 -13.32 12.56 9.45
CA SER A 185 -14.67 12.30 8.93
C SER A 185 -14.90 13.00 7.60
N ASP A 186 -14.35 14.20 7.40
CA ASP A 186 -14.43 14.90 6.11
C ASP A 186 -13.78 14.08 4.99
N TRP A 187 -12.62 13.47 5.25
CA TRP A 187 -11.89 12.70 4.25
C TRP A 187 -12.58 11.38 3.92
N ILE A 188 -13.00 10.64 4.95
CA ILE A 188 -13.71 9.37 4.80
C ILE A 188 -15.06 9.56 4.11
N ASN A 189 -15.80 10.62 4.43
CA ASN A 189 -17.13 10.84 3.86
C ASN A 189 -17.08 11.48 2.45
N LYS A 190 -16.02 12.21 2.09
CA LYS A 190 -15.81 12.74 0.73
C LYS A 190 -15.23 11.71 -0.24
N GLY A 191 -14.50 10.70 0.24
CA GLY A 191 -13.96 9.61 -0.58
C GLY A 191 -14.98 8.51 -0.92
N VAL A 192 -16.23 8.72 -0.49
CA VAL A 192 -17.34 7.75 -0.52
C VAL A 192 -18.31 8.06 -1.67
N ASP A 193 -18.34 9.30 -2.21
CA ASP A 193 -19.10 9.63 -3.42
C ASP A 193 -18.40 9.06 -4.67
N GLU A 194 -18.78 7.82 -4.99
CA GLU A 194 -18.27 6.98 -6.07
C GLU A 194 -16.78 6.64 -5.96
N LEU A 195 -16.40 5.50 -6.53
CA LEU A 195 -15.02 5.04 -6.72
C LEU A 195 -14.26 5.97 -7.71
N VAL A 196 -14.25 7.29 -7.47
CA VAL A 196 -13.49 8.34 -8.15
C VAL A 196 -12.03 8.32 -7.69
N PHE A 197 -11.52 7.12 -7.38
CA PHE A 197 -10.16 6.83 -6.94
C PHE A 197 -9.10 7.44 -7.89
N ILE A 198 -9.48 7.75 -9.13
CA ILE A 198 -8.60 8.21 -10.20
C ILE A 198 -8.73 9.71 -10.52
N LYS A 199 -9.78 10.45 -10.09
CA LYS A 199 -10.04 11.79 -10.66
C LYS A 199 -9.87 12.99 -9.73
N VAL A 200 -9.80 12.81 -8.41
CA VAL A 200 -9.67 13.95 -7.47
C VAL A 200 -8.77 13.60 -6.28
N LEU A 201 -7.46 13.43 -6.51
CA LEU A 201 -6.48 13.37 -5.41
C LEU A 201 -5.97 14.78 -5.09
N CYS A 202 -6.63 15.42 -4.10
CA CYS A 202 -6.26 16.71 -3.52
C CYS A 202 -5.47 16.58 -2.19
N GLU A 203 -4.29 17.22 -2.19
CA GLU A 203 -3.71 18.17 -1.20
C GLU A 203 -2.95 17.78 0.09
N LYS A 204 -3.00 16.58 0.71
CA LYS A 204 -2.12 16.25 1.88
C LYS A 204 -1.83 14.75 2.07
N GLU A 205 -0.60 14.39 2.48
CA GLU A 205 -0.07 13.02 2.71
C GLU A 205 -1.03 12.05 3.44
N TRP A 206 -1.62 12.49 4.56
CA TRP A 206 -2.50 11.65 5.39
C TRP A 206 -3.85 11.34 4.76
N LYS A 207 -4.37 12.23 3.91
CA LYS A 207 -5.66 12.02 3.23
C LYS A 207 -5.54 10.87 2.24
N PHE A 208 -4.44 10.83 1.48
CA PHE A 208 -4.13 9.72 0.58
C PHE A 208 -4.07 8.39 1.34
N TYR A 209 -3.30 8.34 2.43
CA TYR A 209 -3.17 7.14 3.26
C TYR A 209 -4.52 6.61 3.78
N VAL A 210 -5.35 7.48 4.38
CA VAL A 210 -6.64 7.09 4.98
C VAL A 210 -7.61 6.59 3.92
N ILE A 211 -7.74 7.31 2.79
CA ILE A 211 -8.64 6.93 1.69
C ILE A 211 -8.20 5.61 1.06
N LEU A 212 -6.89 5.37 0.93
CA LEU A 212 -6.37 4.14 0.33
C LEU A 212 -6.64 2.92 1.22
N ILE A 213 -6.39 3.02 2.53
CA ILE A 213 -6.74 1.96 3.48
C ILE A 213 -8.25 1.68 3.48
N GLN A 214 -9.06 2.74 3.47
CA GLN A 214 -10.53 2.61 3.40
C GLN A 214 -10.97 1.91 2.11
N SER A 215 -10.42 2.32 0.96
CA SER A 215 -10.75 1.76 -0.36
C SER A 215 -10.43 0.27 -0.39
N ILE A 216 -9.22 -0.11 0.04
CA ILE A 216 -8.79 -1.51 0.10
C ILE A 216 -9.68 -2.31 1.05
N ALA A 217 -10.01 -1.77 2.23
CA ALA A 217 -10.88 -2.45 3.19
C ALA A 217 -12.31 -2.62 2.67
N SER A 218 -12.82 -1.67 1.89
CA SER A 218 -14.18 -1.69 1.34
C SER A 218 -14.33 -2.70 0.20
N THR A 219 -13.27 -2.95 -0.57
CA THR A 219 -13.25 -3.94 -1.65
C THR A 219 -12.63 -5.28 -1.24
N SER A 220 -12.33 -5.46 0.05
CA SER A 220 -11.59 -6.63 0.56
C SER A 220 -12.42 -7.91 0.54
N ASN A 221 -11.77 -9.03 0.18
CA ASN A 221 -12.30 -10.38 0.39
C ASN A 221 -12.08 -10.84 1.85
N ALA A 222 -12.56 -12.05 2.19
CA ALA A 222 -12.44 -12.60 3.54
C ALA A 222 -10.99 -12.72 4.02
N ASP A 223 -10.08 -13.15 3.13
CA ASP A 223 -8.65 -13.31 3.43
C ASP A 223 -7.98 -11.97 3.73
N THR A 224 -8.23 -10.96 2.89
CA THR A 224 -7.72 -9.59 3.08
C THR A 224 -8.27 -8.96 4.36
N THR A 225 -9.56 -9.19 4.66
CA THR A 225 -10.16 -8.76 5.92
C THR A 225 -9.47 -9.41 7.12
N MET A 226 -9.16 -10.70 7.04
CA MET A 226 -8.46 -11.42 8.10
C MET A 226 -7.03 -10.90 8.28
N PHE A 227 -6.31 -10.65 7.18
CA PHE A 227 -4.98 -10.06 7.18
C PHE A 227 -4.97 -8.68 7.87
N LEU A 228 -5.88 -7.78 7.50
CA LEU A 228 -6.01 -6.46 8.14
C LEU A 228 -6.26 -6.58 9.65
N LYS A 229 -7.16 -7.47 10.07
CA LYS A 229 -7.43 -7.73 11.49
C LYS A 229 -6.19 -8.21 12.23
N GLN A 230 -5.49 -9.21 11.67
CA GLN A 230 -4.26 -9.77 12.27
C GLN A 230 -3.13 -8.75 12.31
N TYR A 231 -2.98 -7.92 11.27
CA TYR A 231 -1.97 -6.88 11.24
C TYR A 231 -2.22 -5.82 12.32
N LEU A 232 -3.44 -5.28 12.42
CA LEU A 232 -3.80 -4.29 13.45
C LEU A 232 -3.56 -4.83 14.86
N LYS A 233 -3.97 -6.08 15.11
CA LYS A 233 -3.72 -6.79 16.38
C LYS A 233 -2.22 -6.94 16.65
N SER A 234 -1.43 -7.36 15.67
CA SER A 234 0.01 -7.53 15.82
C SER A 234 0.72 -6.20 16.09
N ARG A 235 0.27 -5.10 15.45
CA ARG A 235 0.81 -3.75 15.67
C ARG A 235 0.50 -3.25 17.07
N LEU A 236 -0.70 -3.50 17.59
CA LEU A 236 -1.05 -3.20 18.98
C LEU A 236 -0.12 -3.93 19.96
N LEU A 237 0.12 -5.23 19.74
CA LEU A 237 1.04 -6.01 20.58
C LEU A 237 2.48 -5.45 20.53
N LYS A 238 2.96 -5.05 19.35
CA LYS A 238 4.27 -4.39 19.18
C LYS A 238 4.33 -3.06 19.95
N ILE A 239 3.27 -2.24 19.88
CA ILE A 239 3.19 -0.97 20.61
C ILE A 239 3.21 -1.20 22.13
N GLY A 240 2.57 -2.27 22.62
CA GLY A 240 2.65 -2.62 24.05
C GLY A 240 4.07 -2.95 24.50
N GLY A 241 4.87 -3.62 23.66
CA GLY A 241 6.26 -3.96 23.95
C GLY A 241 7.27 -2.83 23.70
N ALA A 242 7.00 -1.94 22.75
CA ALA A 242 7.82 -0.79 22.40
C ALA A 242 6.93 0.46 22.29
N PRO A 243 6.59 1.11 23.43
CA PRO A 243 5.61 2.18 23.45
C PRO A 243 6.07 3.39 22.64
N CYS A 244 5.26 3.76 21.65
CA CYS A 244 5.47 4.94 20.82
C CYS A 244 4.12 5.61 20.54
N LYS A 245 4.00 6.89 20.95
CA LYS A 245 2.78 7.69 20.77
C LYS A 245 2.39 7.84 19.31
N LEU A 246 3.35 8.10 18.42
CA LEU A 246 3.08 8.24 16.99
C LEU A 246 2.52 6.93 16.40
N SER A 247 3.09 5.78 16.79
CA SER A 247 2.60 4.47 16.37
C SER A 247 1.19 4.16 16.88
N MET A 248 0.85 4.59 18.11
CA MET A 248 -0.49 4.45 18.68
C MET A 248 -1.51 5.31 17.93
N LEU A 249 -1.22 6.60 17.71
CA LEU A 249 -2.09 7.50 16.95
C LEU A 249 -2.33 6.98 15.53
N HIS A 250 -1.28 6.49 14.87
CA HIS A 250 -1.41 5.88 13.56
C HIS A 250 -2.26 4.61 13.61
N LEU A 251 -2.09 3.72 14.60
CA LEU A 251 -2.93 2.53 14.76
C LEU A 251 -4.42 2.90 14.88
N LEU A 252 -4.75 3.92 15.68
CA LEU A 252 -6.12 4.37 15.88
C LEU A 252 -6.73 4.90 14.57
N LEU A 253 -6.00 5.72 13.81
CA LEU A 253 -6.45 6.21 12.50
C LEU A 253 -6.61 5.07 11.49
N THR A 254 -5.65 4.15 11.42
CA THR A 254 -5.73 2.99 10.53
C THR A 254 -6.97 2.15 10.85
N ALA A 255 -7.22 1.88 12.13
CA ALA A 255 -8.36 1.06 12.54
C ALA A 255 -9.69 1.70 12.14
N ARG A 256 -9.81 3.03 12.22
CA ARG A 256 -11.00 3.76 11.73
C ARG A 256 -11.13 3.62 10.22
N ALA A 257 -10.07 3.89 9.46
CA ALA A 257 -10.09 3.78 8.01
C ALA A 257 -10.46 2.36 7.55
N ALA A 258 -9.87 1.33 8.17
CA ALA A 258 -10.12 -0.07 7.84
C ALA A 258 -11.51 -0.60 8.24
N THR A 259 -12.22 0.10 9.14
CA THR A 259 -13.59 -0.23 9.57
C THR A 259 -14.65 0.62 8.88
N ALA A 260 -14.27 1.73 8.24
CA ALA A 260 -15.15 2.63 7.51
C ALA A 260 -15.49 2.13 6.08
N ARG A 261 -16.15 0.97 5.98
CA ARG A 261 -16.33 0.24 4.70
C ARG A 261 -17.60 0.58 3.93
N THR A 262 -18.46 1.43 4.48
CA THR A 262 -19.79 1.69 3.94
C THR A 262 -20.08 3.19 3.86
N MET A 263 -21.11 3.55 3.10
CA MET A 263 -21.65 4.92 3.06
C MET A 263 -22.35 5.31 4.37
N SER A 264 -22.66 4.33 5.23
CA SER A 264 -23.36 4.56 6.49
C SER A 264 -22.38 4.85 7.61
N VAL A 265 -22.35 6.12 8.03
CA VAL A 265 -21.56 6.57 9.19
C VAL A 265 -21.85 5.70 10.42
N LYS A 266 -23.11 5.35 10.65
CA LYS A 266 -23.50 4.49 11.79
C LYS A 266 -22.88 3.10 11.69
N HIS A 267 -22.98 2.43 10.55
CA HIS A 267 -22.37 1.11 10.37
C HIS A 267 -20.84 1.14 10.53
N ASN A 268 -20.19 2.20 10.04
CA ASN A 268 -18.75 2.39 10.20
C ASN A 268 -18.35 2.58 11.67
N LEU A 269 -19.13 3.35 12.44
CA LEU A 269 -18.94 3.52 13.89
C LEU A 269 -19.16 2.22 14.65
N ASP A 270 -20.20 1.46 14.31
CA ASP A 270 -20.49 0.16 14.92
C ASP A 270 -19.34 -0.83 14.65
N ALA A 271 -18.82 -0.85 13.42
CA ALA A 271 -17.67 -1.68 13.06
C ALA A 271 -16.39 -1.28 13.81
N TYR A 272 -16.14 0.03 13.97
CA TYR A 272 -15.04 0.52 14.79
C TYR A 272 -15.22 0.15 16.28
N ALA A 273 -16.44 0.26 16.81
CA ALA A 273 -16.74 -0.13 18.19
C ALA A 273 -16.48 -1.63 18.42
N SER A 274 -16.86 -2.50 17.47
CA SER A 274 -16.50 -3.92 17.50
C SER A 274 -14.99 -4.12 17.53
N TRP A 275 -14.24 -3.44 16.65
CA TRP A 275 -12.78 -3.52 16.66
C TRP A 275 -12.19 -3.05 18.00
N TYR A 276 -12.67 -1.93 18.53
CA TYR A 276 -12.21 -1.36 19.80
C TYR A 276 -12.49 -2.31 20.97
N LYS A 277 -13.65 -2.98 20.98
CA LYS A 277 -13.97 -4.01 21.97
C LYS A 277 -12.95 -5.16 21.94
N GLU A 278 -12.79 -5.76 20.76
CA GLU A 278 -11.96 -6.95 20.57
C GLU A 278 -10.48 -6.69 20.85
N ASN A 279 -9.98 -5.48 20.57
CA ASN A 279 -8.55 -5.19 20.61
C ASN A 279 -8.13 -4.32 21.80
N ILE A 280 -8.99 -3.43 22.31
CA ILE A 280 -8.67 -2.52 23.41
C ILE A 280 -9.38 -2.92 24.69
N CYS A 281 -10.70 -3.19 24.64
CA CYS A 281 -11.45 -3.55 25.86
C CYS A 281 -11.04 -4.92 26.41
N GLU A 282 -10.70 -5.85 25.53
CA GLU A 282 -10.33 -7.23 25.85
C GLU A 282 -8.81 -7.44 25.84
N MET A 283 -8.01 -6.36 25.81
CA MET A 283 -6.56 -6.45 25.63
C MET A 283 -5.82 -7.19 26.76
N ASN A 284 -6.40 -7.26 27.97
CA ASN A 284 -5.89 -8.07 29.08
C ASN A 284 -5.75 -9.57 28.73
N TYR A 285 -6.54 -10.08 27.80
CA TYR A 285 -6.42 -11.48 27.35
C TYR A 285 -5.28 -11.69 26.34
N MET A 286 -4.64 -10.62 25.88
CA MET A 286 -3.70 -10.63 24.76
C MET A 286 -2.29 -10.20 25.16
N MET A 287 -2.13 -9.57 26.31
CA MET A 287 -0.85 -9.02 26.77
C MET A 287 -0.72 -9.07 28.30
N ASP A 288 0.52 -9.06 28.79
CA ASP A 288 0.83 -8.98 30.21
C ASP A 288 0.50 -7.59 30.82
N VAL A 289 0.65 -7.49 32.14
CA VAL A 289 0.31 -6.28 32.91
C VAL A 289 1.13 -5.06 32.47
N GLU A 290 2.41 -5.25 32.16
CA GLU A 290 3.30 -4.14 31.76
C GLU A 290 2.89 -3.58 30.40
N ARG A 291 2.71 -4.46 29.41
CA ARG A 291 2.24 -4.08 28.07
C ARG A 291 0.86 -3.44 28.11
N PHE A 292 -0.04 -3.94 28.97
CA PHE A 292 -1.36 -3.36 29.20
C PHE A 292 -1.24 -1.91 29.70
N GLN A 293 -0.38 -1.66 30.69
CA GLN A 293 -0.16 -0.32 31.24
C GLN A 293 0.44 0.61 30.18
N ASN A 294 1.41 0.14 29.40
CA ASN A 294 2.02 0.90 28.30
C ASN A 294 0.97 1.36 27.28
N VAL A 295 0.14 0.44 26.80
CA VAL A 295 -0.95 0.76 25.85
C VAL A 295 -1.93 1.76 26.45
N LEU A 296 -2.36 1.57 27.70
CA LEU A 296 -3.35 2.42 28.32
C LEU A 296 -2.83 3.84 28.62
N ASN A 297 -1.55 3.97 28.97
CA ASN A 297 -0.88 5.26 29.12
C ASN A 297 -0.80 6.00 27.77
N LEU A 298 -0.40 5.31 26.70
CA LEU A 298 -0.38 5.88 25.35
C LEU A 298 -1.79 6.32 24.91
N LEU A 299 -2.82 5.51 25.16
CA LEU A 299 -4.19 5.88 24.87
C LEU A 299 -4.59 7.17 25.61
N GLN A 300 -4.20 7.34 26.88
CA GLN A 300 -4.43 8.59 27.61
C GLN A 300 -3.74 9.80 26.98
N GLU A 301 -2.51 9.65 26.52
CA GLU A 301 -1.76 10.72 25.84
C GLU A 301 -2.40 11.08 24.49
N CYS A 302 -2.99 10.11 23.80
CA CYS A 302 -3.62 10.29 22.50
C CYS A 302 -4.97 11.03 22.56
N ILE A 303 -5.64 11.10 23.73
CA ILE A 303 -6.98 11.72 23.86
C ILE A 303 -7.01 13.16 23.33
N THR A 304 -5.94 13.93 23.53
CA THR A 304 -5.87 15.35 23.14
C THR A 304 -5.96 15.57 21.62
N TYR A 305 -5.55 14.57 20.85
CA TYR A 305 -5.62 14.54 19.39
C TYR A 305 -7.04 14.25 18.90
N GLU A 306 -7.88 13.61 19.72
CA GLU A 306 -9.23 13.25 19.32
C GLU A 306 -10.09 14.51 19.15
N LYS A 307 -10.60 14.72 17.94
CA LYS A 307 -11.51 15.83 17.62
C LYS A 307 -12.91 15.36 17.26
N GLU A 308 -13.07 14.07 16.95
CA GLU A 308 -14.33 13.50 16.50
C GLU A 308 -15.13 12.95 17.67
N GLN A 309 -16.27 13.61 17.95
CA GLN A 309 -17.09 13.31 19.11
C GLN A 309 -17.54 11.83 19.15
N GLN A 310 -17.96 11.29 18.01
CA GLN A 310 -18.53 9.95 17.91
C GLN A 310 -17.51 8.86 18.25
N TYR A 311 -16.25 9.02 17.84
CA TYR A 311 -15.18 8.08 18.20
C TYR A 311 -14.80 8.17 19.67
N LEU A 312 -14.76 9.39 20.23
CA LEU A 312 -14.49 9.58 21.67
C LEU A 312 -15.63 9.05 22.55
N GLU A 313 -16.87 9.10 22.07
CA GLU A 313 -18.03 8.50 22.74
C GLU A 313 -17.87 6.98 22.89
N ILE A 314 -17.40 6.30 21.84
CA ILE A 314 -17.06 4.87 21.90
C ILE A 314 -16.01 4.63 22.98
N HIS A 315 -14.91 5.40 22.97
CA HIS A 315 -13.81 5.24 23.94
C HIS A 315 -14.25 5.47 25.39
N ALA A 316 -15.17 6.41 25.61
CA ALA A 316 -15.69 6.74 26.95
C ALA A 316 -16.77 5.76 27.45
N ALA A 317 -17.53 5.15 26.54
CA ALA A 317 -18.65 4.28 26.86
C ALA A 317 -18.21 2.85 27.17
N MET A 318 -17.26 2.30 26.40
CA MET A 318 -16.89 0.89 26.47
C MET A 318 -16.10 0.55 27.73
N ALA A 319 -16.39 -0.63 28.31
CA ALA A 319 -15.71 -1.13 29.50
C ALA A 319 -14.44 -1.88 29.10
N ILE A 320 -13.28 -1.43 29.60
CA ILE A 320 -12.01 -2.14 29.45
C ILE A 320 -11.83 -3.10 30.63
N SER A 321 -11.60 -4.38 30.34
CA SER A 321 -11.31 -5.39 31.35
C SER A 321 -9.89 -5.21 31.89
N PRO A 322 -9.70 -4.83 33.16
CA PRO A 322 -8.37 -4.59 33.71
C PRO A 322 -7.72 -5.89 34.22
N PRO A 323 -6.40 -6.05 34.05
CA PRO A 323 -5.61 -6.96 34.88
C PRO A 323 -5.71 -6.57 36.37
N PRO A 324 -5.31 -7.47 37.29
CA PRO A 324 -5.20 -7.14 38.71
C PRO A 324 -4.42 -5.83 38.92
N LEU A 325 -4.90 -4.99 39.86
CA LEU A 325 -4.32 -3.70 40.24
C LEU A 325 -4.38 -2.58 39.17
N CYS A 326 -4.84 -2.86 37.94
CA CYS A 326 -4.92 -1.86 36.86
C CYS A 326 -6.28 -1.11 36.80
N GLY A 327 -7.23 -1.42 37.69
CA GLY A 327 -8.58 -0.83 37.67
C GLY A 327 -8.58 0.71 37.80
N LYS A 328 -7.71 1.28 38.64
CA LYS A 328 -7.56 2.74 38.78
C LYS A 328 -7.08 3.40 37.47
N LEU A 329 -6.21 2.72 36.73
CA LEU A 329 -5.68 3.23 35.46
C LEU A 329 -6.77 3.29 34.38
N VAL A 330 -7.62 2.27 34.31
CA VAL A 330 -8.79 2.24 33.41
C VAL A 330 -9.78 3.34 33.77
N GLN A 331 -10.07 3.53 35.07
CA GLN A 331 -10.95 4.61 35.53
C GLN A 331 -10.40 5.99 35.18
N ALA A 332 -9.08 6.21 35.33
CA ALA A 332 -8.44 7.46 34.97
C ALA A 332 -8.55 7.75 33.47
N TYR A 333 -8.26 6.77 32.61
CA TYR A 333 -8.44 6.88 31.16
C TYR A 333 -9.87 7.26 30.79
N ARG A 334 -10.86 6.53 31.32
CA ARG A 334 -12.28 6.78 31.03
C ARG A 334 -12.73 8.18 31.47
N SER A 335 -12.28 8.62 32.64
CA SER A 335 -12.57 9.97 33.14
C SER A 335 -11.98 11.06 32.24
N LYS A 336 -10.75 10.86 31.72
CA LYS A 336 -10.15 11.78 30.74
C LYS A 336 -10.93 11.81 29.43
N CYS A 337 -11.38 10.66 28.91
CA CYS A 337 -12.22 10.62 27.70
C CYS A 337 -13.52 11.42 27.91
N LYS A 338 -14.20 11.22 29.04
CA LYS A 338 -15.42 11.98 29.38
C LYS A 338 -15.17 13.48 29.53
N ALA A 339 -14.09 13.87 30.19
CA ALA A 339 -13.73 15.28 30.36
C ALA A 339 -13.46 15.96 29.00
N HIS A 340 -12.69 15.30 28.12
CA HIS A 340 -12.40 15.81 26.79
C HIS A 340 -13.65 15.87 25.90
N LEU A 341 -14.55 14.89 26.03
CA LEU A 341 -15.85 14.90 25.34
C LEU A 341 -16.72 16.09 25.75
N ILE A 342 -16.74 16.44 27.04
CA ILE A 342 -17.45 17.64 27.53
C ILE A 342 -16.83 18.90 26.93
N GLN A 343 -15.50 18.99 26.85
CA GLN A 343 -14.81 20.12 26.23
C GLN A 343 -15.17 20.28 24.75
N LEU A 344 -15.14 19.19 23.96
CA LEU A 344 -15.52 19.21 22.55
C LEU A 344 -16.98 19.67 22.34
N LYS A 345 -17.92 19.11 23.11
CA LYS A 345 -19.33 19.52 23.09
C LYS A 345 -19.52 21.00 23.45
N GLY A 346 -18.74 21.49 24.41
CA GLY A 346 -18.75 22.90 24.81
C GLY A 346 -18.20 23.85 23.73
N CYS A 347 -17.16 23.46 23.00
CA CYS A 347 -16.60 24.23 21.90
C CYS A 347 -17.55 24.32 20.70
N LEU A 348 -18.24 23.21 20.36
CA LEU A 348 -19.22 23.19 19.27
C LEU A 348 -20.42 24.10 19.55
N LYS A 349 -20.95 24.06 20.78
CA LYS A 349 -22.04 24.97 21.19
C LYS A 349 -21.65 26.44 21.05
N ARG A 350 -20.42 26.81 21.43
CA ARG A 350 -19.92 28.19 21.29
C ARG A 350 -19.78 28.63 19.84
N LYS A 351 -19.27 27.77 18.94
CA LYS A 351 -19.19 28.07 17.50
C LYS A 351 -20.56 28.31 16.89
N ALA A 352 -21.53 27.42 17.16
CA ALA A 352 -22.90 27.57 16.68
C ALA A 352 -23.62 28.81 17.26
N SER A 353 -23.17 29.32 18.42
CA SER A 353 -23.72 30.56 19.00
C SER A 353 -23.21 31.82 18.30
N ILE A 354 -21.99 31.77 17.75
CA ILE A 354 -21.34 32.90 17.08
C ILE A 354 -21.86 33.02 15.64
N GLU A 355 -22.03 31.88 14.95
CA GLU A 355 -22.57 31.83 13.56
C GLU A 355 -24.07 32.18 13.44
N MET A 356 -24.80 32.32 14.57
CA MET A 356 -26.19 32.80 14.57
C MET A 356 -26.32 34.30 14.89
N VAL A 357 -25.20 34.97 15.17
CA VAL A 357 -25.15 36.40 15.52
C VAL A 357 -24.56 37.24 14.37
N ASP A 358 -23.94 36.59 13.38
CA ASP A 358 -23.62 37.13 12.06
C ASP A 358 -24.69 36.72 11.04
#